data_AF-A0A927S598-F1
#
_entry.id   AF-A0A927S598-F1
#
_cell.length_a   1.000
_cell.length_b   1.000
_cell.length_c   1.000
_cell.angle_alpha   90.00
_cell.angle_beta   90.00
_cell.angle_gamma   90.00
#
_symmetry.space_group_name_H-M   'P 1'
#
loop_
_entity.id
_entity.type
_entity.pdbx_description
1 polymer ?
#
loop_
_entity_poly.entity_id
_entity_poly.type
_entity_poly.pdbx_seq_one_letter_code
_entity_poly.pdbx_strand_id
1 'polypeptide(L)'
;MKRNKTAGTAIIEFNHGGIPDDELKPEEFSEYQLAVLRSLPVERQEPIRRGCPVKVIDMDTGNEIASFNMNNVEPTEFQKQMFARALYESMQRFYSNPENEAKFKEWEEKRNKDKDT
;
A
#
# COMPACT_ATOMS: atom_id res chain seq x y z
N MET A 1 5.89 21.45 36.09
CA MET A 1 6.84 21.30 34.97
C MET A 1 6.05 20.83 33.76
N LYS A 2 5.72 21.72 32.80
CA LYS A 2 5.05 21.31 31.56
C LYS A 2 6.09 20.59 30.71
N ARG A 3 5.91 19.29 30.45
CA ARG A 3 6.71 18.61 29.43
C ARG A 3 6.39 19.31 28.10
N ASN A 4 7.39 19.93 27.49
CA ASN A 4 7.31 20.30 26.08
C ASN A 4 7.18 18.98 25.31
N LYS A 5 5.96 18.62 24.91
CA LYS A 5 5.74 17.51 23.99
C LYS A 5 6.37 17.93 22.68
N THR A 6 7.49 17.32 22.32
CA THR A 6 8.01 17.40 20.96
C THR A 6 7.00 16.67 20.08
N ALA A 7 6.12 17.43 19.44
CA ALA A 7 5.26 16.91 18.37
C ALA A 7 6.19 16.54 17.21
N GLY A 8 6.56 15.27 17.16
CA GLY A 8 7.47 14.73 16.15
C GLY A 8 6.69 14.06 15.03
N THR A 9 7.35 13.94 13.89
CA THR A 9 6.85 13.21 12.74
C THR A 9 7.67 11.95 12.56
N ALA A 10 7.01 10.82 12.34
CA ALA A 10 7.67 9.59 11.92
C ALA A 10 7.58 9.45 10.40
N ILE A 11 8.70 9.09 9.77
CA ILE A 11 8.76 8.78 8.34
C ILE A 11 8.97 7.27 8.24
N ILE A 12 7.97 6.57 7.72
CA ILE A 12 7.98 5.11 7.58
C ILE A 12 8.18 4.79 6.10
N GLU A 13 9.32 4.17 5.81
CA GLU A 13 9.65 3.66 4.48
C GLU A 13 9.18 2.21 4.36
N PHE A 14 8.49 1.88 3.28
CA PHE A 14 7.98 0.54 3.02
C PHE A 14 8.91 -0.23 2.10
N ASN A 15 8.91 -1.56 2.25
CA ASN A 15 9.57 -2.42 1.28
C ASN A 15 8.82 -2.35 -0.06
N HIS A 16 9.57 -2.20 -1.14
CA HIS A 16 9.07 -2.27 -2.52
C HIS A 16 9.33 -3.65 -3.14
N GLY A 17 9.27 -4.72 -2.34
CA GLY A 17 9.36 -6.13 -2.78
C GLY A 17 10.60 -6.57 -3.56
N GLY A 18 11.63 -5.73 -3.69
CA GLY A 18 12.78 -6.00 -4.55
C GLY A 18 12.71 -5.37 -5.94
N ILE A 19 11.73 -4.48 -6.20
CA ILE A 19 11.74 -3.58 -7.36
C ILE A 19 13.05 -2.78 -7.33
N PRO A 20 13.91 -2.83 -8.36
CA PRO A 20 15.12 -2.01 -8.40
C PRO A 20 14.81 -0.51 -8.26
N ASP A 21 15.68 0.26 -7.60
CA ASP A 21 15.48 1.69 -7.36
C ASP A 21 15.21 2.49 -8.65
N ASP A 22 15.78 2.06 -9.78
CA ASP A 22 15.63 2.63 -11.11
C ASP A 22 14.33 2.21 -11.82
N GLU A 23 13.61 1.23 -11.30
CA GLU A 23 12.30 0.77 -11.79
C GLU A 23 11.11 1.33 -10.99
N LEU A 24 11.38 2.07 -9.91
CA LEU A 24 10.34 2.74 -9.13
C LEU A 24 9.57 3.76 -9.98
N LYS A 25 8.25 3.74 -9.88
CA LYS A 25 7.37 4.63 -10.63
C LYS A 25 6.86 5.74 -9.71
N PRO A 26 7.33 6.98 -9.84
CA PRO A 26 6.83 8.06 -9.01
C PRO A 26 5.36 8.34 -9.31
N GLU A 27 4.58 8.53 -8.26
CA GLU A 27 3.20 8.98 -8.37
C GLU A 27 3.13 10.50 -8.57
N GLU A 28 2.05 10.97 -9.19
CA GLU A 28 1.73 12.39 -9.14
C GLU A 28 1.26 12.77 -7.75
N PHE A 29 1.88 13.79 -7.16
CA PHE A 29 1.55 14.26 -5.82
C PHE A 29 0.61 15.47 -5.88
N SER A 30 -0.41 15.46 -5.02
CA SER A 30 -1.24 16.63 -4.78
C SER A 30 -0.43 17.80 -4.22
N GLU A 31 -0.96 19.02 -4.32
CA GLU A 31 -0.32 20.21 -3.76
C GLU A 31 -0.04 20.08 -2.26
N TYR A 32 -0.95 19.43 -1.53
CA TYR A 32 -0.79 19.13 -0.11
C TYR A 32 0.38 18.16 0.14
N GLN A 33 0.45 17.06 -0.58
CA GLN A 33 1.58 16.12 -0.51
C GLN A 33 2.91 16.80 -0.86
N LEU A 34 2.94 17.68 -1.86
CA LEU A 34 4.13 18.47 -2.20
C LEU A 34 4.54 19.42 -1.08
N ALA A 35 3.58 20.03 -0.37
CA ALA A 35 3.85 20.87 0.79
C ALA A 35 4.44 20.05 1.94
N VAL A 36 3.88 18.87 2.22
CA VAL A 36 4.42 17.93 3.21
C VAL A 36 5.83 17.50 2.82
N LEU A 37 6.06 17.10 1.57
CA LEU A 37 7.38 16.69 1.07
C LEU A 37 8.43 17.79 1.26
N ARG A 38 8.11 19.06 0.95
CA ARG A 38 9.01 20.20 1.17
C ARG A 38 9.34 20.44 2.63
N SER A 39 8.48 20.01 3.55
CA SER A 39 8.70 20.13 5.00
C SER A 39 9.56 19.01 5.58
N LEU A 40 9.77 17.91 4.83
CA LEU A 40 10.62 16.80 5.27
C LEU A 40 12.11 17.14 5.15
N PRO A 41 12.99 16.46 5.92
CA PRO A 41 14.44 16.56 5.75
C PRO A 41 14.85 16.31 4.29
N VAL A 42 15.79 17.11 3.77
CA VAL A 42 16.18 17.14 2.35
C VAL A 42 16.61 15.76 1.86
N GLU A 43 17.33 15.01 2.69
CA GLU A 43 17.78 13.65 2.41
C GLU A 43 16.65 12.64 2.21
N ARG A 44 15.43 12.94 2.69
CA ARG A 44 14.24 12.11 2.49
C ARG A 44 13.44 12.52 1.27
N GLN A 45 13.62 13.73 0.76
CA GLN A 45 12.81 14.23 -0.36
C GLN A 45 13.14 13.52 -1.67
N GLU A 46 14.43 13.36 -1.97
CA GLU A 46 14.86 12.80 -3.24
C GLU A 46 14.46 11.33 -3.45
N PRO A 47 14.62 10.41 -2.47
CA PRO A 47 14.10 9.05 -2.60
C PRO A 47 12.58 9.01 -2.87
N ILE A 48 11.80 9.85 -2.19
CA ILE A 48 10.35 9.93 -2.39
C ILE A 48 10.04 10.45 -3.81
N ARG A 49 10.78 11.43 -4.33
CA ARG A 49 10.61 11.91 -5.72
C ARG A 49 10.91 10.84 -6.77
N ARG A 50 11.82 9.91 -6.46
CA ARG A 50 12.14 8.78 -7.34
C ARG A 50 11.15 7.63 -7.27
N GLY A 51 10.20 7.66 -6.34
CA GLY A 51 9.18 6.61 -6.23
C GLY A 51 9.30 5.73 -4.99
N CYS A 52 10.17 6.04 -4.02
CA CYS A 52 10.25 5.28 -2.77
C CYS A 52 8.91 5.38 -1.99
N PRO A 53 8.29 4.25 -1.59
CA PRO A 53 7.02 4.25 -0.88
C PRO A 53 7.20 4.67 0.59
N VAL A 54 6.51 5.74 0.99
CA VAL A 54 6.67 6.33 2.33
C VAL A 54 5.33 6.78 2.90
N LYS A 55 5.15 6.58 4.21
CA LYS A 55 4.12 7.27 5.01
C LYS A 55 4.74 8.22 6.02
N VAL A 56 4.11 9.36 6.16
CA VAL A 56 4.45 10.41 7.13
C VAL A 56 3.36 10.41 8.18
N ILE A 57 3.72 10.11 9.43
CA ILE A 57 2.78 9.92 10.54
C ILE A 57 3.05 10.97 11.62
N ASP A 58 1.98 11.58 12.12
CA ASP A 58 2.02 12.42 13.31
C ASP A 58 2.20 11.52 14.55
N MET A 59 3.30 11.66 15.29
CA MET A 59 3.57 10.76 16.43
C MET A 59 2.69 11.04 17.65
N ASP A 60 2.05 12.21 17.75
CA ASP A 60 1.21 12.55 18.89
C ASP A 60 -0.19 11.92 18.78
N THR A 61 -0.71 11.85 17.56
CA THR A 61 -2.05 11.34 17.25
C THR A 61 -2.03 9.95 16.63
N GLY A 62 -0.92 9.55 16.03
CA GLY A 62 -0.83 8.34 15.20
C GLY A 62 -1.50 8.49 13.83
N ASN A 63 -1.99 9.69 13.49
CA ASN A 63 -2.68 9.92 12.24
C ASN A 63 -1.69 10.02 11.08
N GLU A 64 -2.13 9.53 9.92
CA GLU A 64 -1.41 9.73 8.67
C GLU A 64 -1.52 11.19 8.24
N ILE A 65 -0.36 11.83 8.03
CA ILE A 65 -0.25 13.17 7.45
C ILE A 65 -0.29 13.04 5.93
N ALA A 66 0.56 12.19 5.36
CA ALA A 66 0.59 11.94 3.92
C ALA A 66 1.23 10.59 3.60
N SER A 67 0.84 10.01 2.47
CA SER A 67 1.48 8.85 1.86
C SER A 67 2.04 9.20 0.49
N PHE A 68 3.11 8.53 0.08
CA PHE A 68 3.76 8.73 -1.22
C PHE A 68 4.10 7.38 -1.85
N ASN A 69 3.87 7.25 -3.16
CA ASN A 69 4.30 6.11 -3.99
C ASN A 69 3.82 4.75 -3.47
N MET A 70 2.64 4.70 -2.86
CA MET A 70 2.15 3.48 -2.21
C MET A 70 1.88 2.35 -3.21
N ASN A 71 1.74 2.65 -4.50
CA ASN A 71 1.64 1.67 -5.57
C ASN A 71 2.95 0.89 -5.80
N ASN A 72 4.08 1.39 -5.33
CA ASN A 72 5.36 0.67 -5.37
C ASN A 72 5.55 -0.25 -4.16
N VAL A 73 4.61 -0.30 -3.21
CA VAL A 73 4.66 -1.28 -2.12
C VAL A 73 4.31 -2.65 -2.69
N GLU A 74 5.25 -3.58 -2.56
CA GLU A 74 5.02 -4.98 -2.93
C GLU A 74 5.19 -5.87 -1.68
N PRO A 75 4.22 -6.76 -1.39
CA PRO A 75 4.33 -7.68 -0.27
C PRO A 75 5.51 -8.62 -0.48
N THR A 76 6.22 -8.93 0.60
CA THR A 76 7.31 -9.91 0.55
C THR A 76 6.77 -11.30 0.22
N GLU A 77 7.62 -12.19 -0.30
CA GLU A 77 7.24 -13.59 -0.54
C GLU A 77 6.69 -14.27 0.71
N PHE A 78 7.24 -13.96 1.89
CA PHE A 78 6.71 -14.44 3.16
C PHE A 78 5.28 -13.93 3.42
N GLN A 79 5.02 -12.64 3.18
CA GLN A 79 3.67 -12.07 3.34
C GLN A 79 2.68 -12.68 2.35
N LYS A 80 3.09 -12.88 1.09
CA LYS A 80 2.28 -13.58 0.06
C LYS A 80 1.94 -15.01 0.52
N GLN A 81 2.92 -15.76 1.05
CA GLN A 81 2.70 -17.12 1.55
C GLN A 81 1.78 -17.17 2.77
N MET A 82 1.97 -16.26 3.74
CA MET A 82 1.11 -16.19 4.92
C MET A 82 -0.32 -15.83 4.54
N PHE A 83 -0.51 -14.91 3.60
CA PHE A 83 -1.82 -14.57 3.07
C PHE A 83 -2.47 -15.76 2.37
N ALA A 84 -1.73 -16.48 1.51
CA ALA A 84 -2.23 -17.68 0.85
C ALA A 84 -2.67 -18.76 1.85
N ARG A 85 -1.90 -18.99 2.91
CA ARG A 85 -2.25 -19.94 3.98
C ARG A 85 -3.52 -19.51 4.73
N ALA A 86 -3.65 -18.24 5.05
CA ALA A 86 -4.84 -17.72 5.72
C ALA A 86 -6.10 -17.86 4.86
N LEU A 87 -6.00 -17.72 3.54
CA LEU A 87 -7.11 -17.90 2.61
C LEU A 87 -7.46 -19.36 2.34
N TYR A 88 -6.50 -20.29 2.47
CA TYR A 88 -6.62 -21.67 2.02
C TYR A 88 -7.87 -22.38 2.56
N GLU A 89 -8.13 -22.33 3.86
CA GLU A 89 -9.30 -22.98 4.45
C GLU A 89 -10.61 -22.38 3.94
N SER A 90 -10.66 -21.05 3.78
CA SER A 90 -11.84 -20.35 3.29
C SER A 90 -12.13 -20.74 1.84
N MET A 91 -11.08 -20.85 1.01
CA MET A 91 -11.20 -21.33 -0.36
C MET A 91 -11.67 -22.78 -0.41
N GLN A 92 -11.07 -23.68 0.40
CA GLN A 92 -11.50 -25.07 0.45
C GLN A 92 -12.98 -25.19 0.81
N ARG A 93 -13.45 -24.46 1.83
CA ARG A 93 -14.87 -24.43 2.21
C ARG A 93 -15.74 -23.91 1.07
N PHE A 94 -15.33 -22.82 0.43
CA PHE A 94 -16.07 -22.22 -0.68
C PHE A 94 -16.28 -23.22 -1.83
N TYR A 95 -15.20 -23.85 -2.31
CA TYR A 95 -15.23 -24.79 -3.44
C TYR A 95 -15.74 -26.19 -3.08
N SER A 96 -15.84 -26.53 -1.78
CA SER A 96 -16.47 -27.79 -1.37
C SER A 96 -17.98 -27.83 -1.62
N ASN A 97 -18.61 -26.67 -1.87
CA ASN A 97 -20.02 -26.56 -2.25
C ASN A 97 -20.18 -26.27 -3.76
N PRO A 98 -20.74 -27.20 -4.55
CA PRO A 98 -20.95 -27.01 -5.99
C PRO A 98 -21.80 -25.78 -6.37
N GLU A 99 -22.73 -25.35 -5.51
CA GLU A 99 -23.54 -24.16 -5.79
C GLU A 99 -22.73 -22.86 -5.75
N ASN A 100 -21.71 -22.80 -4.88
CA ASN A 100 -20.81 -21.64 -4.80
C ASN A 100 -19.96 -21.54 -6.07
N GLU A 101 -19.48 -22.68 -6.56
CA GLU A 101 -18.71 -22.74 -7.81
C GLU A 101 -19.57 -22.29 -9.01
N ALA A 102 -20.82 -22.77 -9.11
CA ALA A 102 -21.73 -22.38 -10.16
C ALA A 102 -22.02 -20.86 -10.15
N LYS A 103 -22.34 -20.30 -8.98
CA LYS A 103 -22.58 -18.85 -8.81
C LYS A 103 -21.33 -18.02 -9.13
N PHE A 104 -20.15 -18.52 -8.77
CA PHE A 104 -18.89 -17.84 -9.09
C PHE A 104 -18.63 -17.79 -10.61
N LYS A 105 -18.83 -18.90 -11.32
CA LYS A 105 -18.69 -18.95 -12.79
C LYS A 105 -19.68 -18.00 -13.48
N GLU A 106 -20.94 -18.00 -13.06
CA GLU A 106 -21.94 -17.06 -13.59
C GLU A 106 -21.57 -15.59 -13.37
N TRP A 107 -21.00 -15.27 -12.19
CA TRP A 107 -20.50 -13.92 -11.90
C TRP A 107 -19.29 -13.55 -12.77
N GLU A 108 -18.35 -14.48 -12.94
CA GLU A 108 -17.15 -14.28 -13.75
C GLU A 108 -17.48 -14.03 -15.22
N GLU A 109 -18.40 -14.81 -15.79
CA GLU A 109 -18.87 -14.65 -17.17
C GLU A 109 -19.55 -13.29 -17.39
N LYS A 110 -20.37 -12.82 -16.45
CA LYS A 110 -21.01 -11.50 -16.53
C LYS A 110 -19.95 -10.39 -16.52
N ARG A 111 -18.99 -10.46 -15.60
CA ARG A 111 -17.96 -9.43 -15.45
C ARG A 111 -17.01 -9.35 -16.64
N ASN A 112 -16.69 -10.49 -17.26
CA ASN A 112 -15.83 -10.49 -18.44
C ASN A 112 -16.55 -9.91 -19.67
N LYS A 113 -17.85 -10.20 -19.83
CA LYS A 113 -18.65 -9.54 -20.88
C LYS A 113 -18.71 -8.02 -20.71
N ASP A 114 -18.82 -7.55 -19.47
CA ASP A 114 -18.85 -6.11 -19.16
C ASP A 114 -17.50 -5.39 -19.38
N LYS A 115 -16.38 -6.12 -19.54
CA LYS A 115 -15.06 -5.55 -19.86
C LYS A 115 -14.79 -5.48 -21.37
N ASP A 116 -15.50 -6.27 -22.16
CA ASP A 116 -15.39 -6.33 -23.62
C ASP A 116 -16.39 -5.40 -24.33
N THR A 117 -17.14 -4.59 -23.56
CA THR A 117 -18.07 -3.54 -24.04
C THR A 117 -17.58 -2.16 -23.66
#